data_AF-T0J3H8-F1
#
_entry.id   AF-T0J3H8-F1
#
_cell.length_a   1.000
_cell.length_b   1.000
_cell.length_c   1.000
_cell.angle_alpha   90.00
_cell.angle_beta   90.00
_cell.angle_gamma   90.00
#
_symmetry.space_group_name_H-M   'P 1'
#
loop_
_entity.id
_entity.type
_entity.pdbx_description
1 polymer ?
#
loop_
_entity_poly.entity_id
_entity_poly.type
_entity_poly.pdbx_seq_one_letter_code
_entity_poly.pdbx_strand_id
1 'polypeptide(L)'
;MREFVKFENLEEVFSDLSDVLKNSLQRDILSIKKLVKDSKKFKSLSSEFPKLKDAEYVIFSEHMKGEFHESESYIFVDAKGRDVCNISGREMDLYEMITDCKNLIEKKHHNSRV
;
A
#
# COMPACT_ATOMS: atom_id res chain seq x y z
N MET A 1 -6.77 13.54 23.50
CA MET A 1 -6.31 13.88 22.14
C MET A 1 -7.08 12.98 21.18
N ARG A 2 -7.73 13.52 20.14
CA ARG A 2 -8.29 12.65 19.09
C ARG A 2 -7.15 12.37 18.13
N GLU A 3 -6.65 11.14 18.10
CA GLU A 3 -5.68 10.74 17.10
C GLU A 3 -6.29 10.95 15.72
N PHE A 4 -5.56 11.66 14.87
CA PHE A 4 -5.92 11.80 13.47
C PHE A 4 -5.70 10.44 12.81
N VAL A 5 -6.79 9.83 12.37
CA VAL A 5 -6.80 8.55 11.66
C VAL A 5 -7.33 8.79 10.25
N LYS A 6 -6.51 8.51 9.24
CA LYS A 6 -6.86 8.60 7.82
C LYS A 6 -7.96 7.62 7.44
N PHE A 7 -7.91 6.38 7.96
CA PHE A 7 -8.81 5.30 7.55
C PHE A 7 -9.65 4.82 8.74
N GLU A 8 -10.97 4.78 8.60
CA GLU A 8 -11.87 4.42 9.70
C GLU A 8 -11.90 2.91 9.96
N ASN A 9 -11.74 2.11 8.91
CA ASN A 9 -11.86 0.65 8.95
C ASN A 9 -10.53 -0.09 8.71
N LEU A 10 -9.38 0.59 8.86
CA LEU A 10 -8.07 0.01 8.57
C LEU A 10 -7.81 -1.28 9.38
N GLU A 11 -8.13 -1.27 10.67
CA GLU A 11 -7.91 -2.42 11.54
C GLU A 11 -8.87 -3.58 11.25
N GLU A 12 -10.07 -3.26 10.77
CA GLU A 12 -11.05 -4.28 10.35
C GLU A 12 -10.61 -4.96 9.05
N VAL A 13 -10.10 -4.18 8.10
CA VAL A 13 -9.62 -4.68 6.82
C VAL A 13 -8.27 -5.40 6.96
N PHE A 14 -7.36 -4.83 7.74
CA PHE A 14 -5.98 -5.28 7.89
C PHE A 14 -5.66 -5.62 9.34
N SER A 15 -6.36 -6.62 9.86
CA SER A 15 -6.20 -7.09 11.25
C SER A 15 -4.77 -7.53 11.58
N ASP A 16 -4.12 -8.24 10.65
CA ASP A 16 -2.77 -8.79 10.82
C ASP A 16 -1.64 -7.79 10.46
N LEU A 17 -1.98 -6.57 10.03
CA LEU A 17 -0.97 -5.56 9.69
C LEU A 17 -0.23 -5.09 10.94
N SER A 18 1.10 -4.95 10.83
CA SER A 18 1.92 -4.50 11.95
C SER A 18 1.53 -3.09 12.41
N ASP A 19 1.66 -2.84 13.72
CA ASP A 19 1.30 -1.54 14.30
C ASP A 19 2.12 -0.39 13.69
N VAL A 20 3.36 -0.65 13.28
CA VAL A 20 4.21 0.36 12.63
C VAL A 20 3.61 0.79 11.29
N LEU A 21 3.14 -0.17 10.48
CA LEU A 21 2.52 0.12 9.19
C LEU A 21 1.14 0.74 9.36
N LYS A 22 0.32 0.22 10.28
CA LYS A 22 -0.98 0.83 10.64
C LYS A 22 -0.81 2.30 11.02
N ASN A 23 0.11 2.60 11.94
CA ASN A 23 0.38 3.97 12.37
C ASN A 23 0.87 4.86 11.23
N SER A 24 1.75 4.33 10.37
CA SER A 24 2.26 5.07 9.22
C SER A 24 1.18 5.40 8.18
N LEU A 25 0.28 4.45 7.89
CA LEU A 25 -0.87 4.66 7.01
C LEU A 25 -1.88 5.64 7.61
N GLN A 26 -2.17 5.52 8.91
CA GLN A 26 -3.10 6.41 9.61
C GLN A 26 -2.61 7.86 9.66
N ARG A 27 -1.28 8.05 9.70
CA ARG A 27 -0.61 9.36 9.72
C ARG A 27 -0.29 9.93 8.34
N ASP A 28 -0.76 9.30 7.26
CA ASP A 28 -0.50 9.72 5.87
C ASP A 28 0.98 9.74 5.50
N ILE A 29 1.82 8.96 6.19
CA ILE A 29 3.27 8.86 5.90
C ILE A 29 3.52 7.86 4.76
N LEU A 30 2.75 6.78 4.78
CA LEU A 30 2.76 5.73 3.76
C LEU A 30 1.38 5.67 3.10
N SER A 31 1.38 5.19 1.87
CA SER A 31 0.19 4.91 1.08
C SER A 31 0.04 3.41 0.89
N ILE A 32 -1.21 2.95 0.85
CA ILE A 32 -1.56 1.57 0.55
C ILE A 32 -2.42 1.53 -0.70
N LYS A 33 -2.05 0.68 -1.66
CA LYS A 33 -2.81 0.46 -2.89
C LYS A 33 -3.04 -1.03 -3.13
N LYS A 34 -4.11 -1.33 -3.86
CA LYS A 34 -4.46 -2.70 -4.24
C LYS A 34 -3.72 -3.10 -5.51
N LEU A 35 -3.25 -4.34 -5.57
CA LEU A 35 -2.57 -4.88 -6.74
C LEU A 35 -3.59 -5.27 -7.81
N VAL A 36 -3.32 -4.84 -9.04
CA VAL A 36 -4.11 -5.21 -10.22
C VAL A 36 -3.52 -6.50 -10.79
N LYS A 37 -3.99 -7.64 -10.28
CA LYS A 37 -3.50 -8.98 -10.69
C LYS A 37 -3.70 -9.27 -12.18
N ASP A 38 -4.64 -8.58 -12.83
CA ASP A 38 -4.87 -8.72 -14.26
C ASP A 38 -3.88 -7.96 -15.14
N SER A 39 -3.14 -7.00 -14.57
CA SER A 39 -2.12 -6.22 -15.28
C SER A 39 -1.03 -7.12 -15.85
N LYS A 40 -0.60 -6.83 -17.08
CA LYS A 40 0.52 -7.54 -17.72
C LYS A 40 1.79 -7.47 -16.88
N LYS A 41 2.03 -6.31 -16.24
CA LYS A 41 3.19 -6.07 -15.38
C LYS A 41 3.17 -6.97 -14.15
N PHE A 42 2.02 -7.12 -13.50
CA PHE A 42 1.86 -8.05 -12.39
C PHE A 42 2.10 -9.50 -12.84
N LYS A 43 1.58 -9.91 -14.00
CA LYS A 43 1.79 -11.28 -14.54
C LYS A 43 3.28 -11.55 -14.82
N SER A 44 4.01 -10.58 -15.38
CA SER A 44 5.46 -10.69 -15.55
C SER A 44 6.20 -10.77 -14.21
N LEU A 45 5.93 -9.84 -13.29
CA LEU A 45 6.59 -9.80 -11.98
C LEU A 45 6.26 -11.01 -11.12
N SER A 46 5.03 -11.54 -11.17
CA SER A 46 4.66 -12.76 -10.46
C SER A 46 5.31 -14.03 -11.03
N SER A 47 5.90 -13.95 -12.23
CA SER A 47 6.75 -15.00 -12.78
C SER A 47 8.17 -14.91 -12.24
N GLU A 48 8.71 -13.69 -12.05
CA GLU A 48 10.03 -13.44 -11.48
C GLU A 48 10.06 -13.58 -9.95
N PHE A 49 9.01 -13.11 -9.28
CA PHE A 49 8.80 -13.13 -7.84
C PHE A 49 7.52 -13.92 -7.53
N PRO A 50 7.58 -15.27 -7.43
CA PRO A 50 6.42 -16.12 -7.20
C PRO A 50 5.60 -15.75 -5.96
N LYS A 51 6.25 -15.18 -4.94
CA LYS A 51 5.62 -14.71 -3.70
C LYS A 51 4.59 -13.60 -3.93
N LEU A 52 4.72 -12.79 -4.99
CA LEU A 52 3.75 -11.75 -5.32
C LEU A 52 2.35 -12.30 -5.57
N LYS A 53 2.20 -13.59 -5.92
CA LYS A 53 0.90 -14.23 -6.13
C LYS A 53 0.03 -14.21 -4.87
N ASP A 54 0.67 -14.29 -3.70
CA ASP A 54 0.01 -14.26 -2.39
C ASP A 54 -0.27 -12.82 -1.93
N ALA A 55 0.35 -11.82 -2.56
CA ALA A 55 0.12 -10.42 -2.24
C ALA A 55 -1.20 -9.92 -2.85
N GLU A 56 -1.89 -9.06 -2.11
CA GLU A 56 -3.13 -8.39 -2.52
C GLU A 56 -2.98 -6.87 -2.52
N TYR A 57 -2.13 -6.34 -1.65
CA TYR A 57 -1.89 -4.92 -1.48
C TYR A 57 -0.40 -4.63 -1.42
N VAL A 58 -0.06 -3.37 -1.65
CA VAL A 58 1.31 -2.85 -1.53
C VAL A 58 1.29 -1.55 -0.76
N ILE A 59 2.25 -1.42 0.15
CA ILE A 59 2.49 -0.23 0.96
C ILE A 59 3.80 0.40 0.49
N PHE A 60 3.76 1.70 0.23
CA PHE A 60 4.89 2.47 -0.29
C PHE A 60 4.78 3.94 0.12
N SER A 61 5.83 4.73 -0.09
CA SER A 61 5.80 6.17 0.20
C SER A 61 5.43 6.95 -1.06
N GLU A 62 4.22 7.50 -1.13
CA GLU A 62 3.75 8.25 -2.31
C GLU A 62 4.48 9.58 -2.54
N HIS A 63 5.21 10.07 -1.53
CA HIS A 63 5.86 11.39 -1.54
C HIS A 63 7.35 11.35 -1.93
N MET A 64 7.91 10.21 -2.34
CA MET A 64 9.29 10.19 -2.81
C MET A 64 9.40 10.90 -4.18
N LYS A 65 10.37 11.80 -4.28
CA LYS A 65 10.71 12.44 -5.56
C LYS A 65 11.30 11.41 -6.51
N GLY A 66 11.11 11.65 -7.81
CA GLY A 66 11.55 10.75 -8.89
C GLY A 66 13.01 10.28 -8.79
N GLU A 67 13.87 11.16 -8.28
CA GLU A 67 15.30 10.93 -8.06
C GLU A 67 15.63 9.91 -6.95
N PHE A 68 14.66 9.53 -6.10
CA PHE A 68 14.83 8.57 -4.99
C PHE A 68 14.04 7.27 -5.19
N HIS A 69 13.42 7.03 -6.36
CA HIS A 69 12.67 5.79 -6.62
C HIS A 69 13.50 4.52 -6.38
N GLU A 70 14.80 4.54 -6.68
CA GLU A 70 15.69 3.40 -6.41
C GLU A 70 15.86 3.10 -4.91
N SER A 71 15.60 4.08 -4.04
CA SER A 71 15.61 3.94 -2.58
C SER A 71 14.23 3.66 -2.00
N GLU A 72 13.18 3.61 -2.83
CA GLU A 72 11.87 3.18 -2.36
C GLU A 72 11.88 1.71 -1.98
N SER A 73 11.09 1.40 -0.95
CA SER A 73 10.82 0.04 -0.54
C SER A 73 9.33 -0.20 -0.64
N TYR A 74 8.97 -1.25 -1.36
CA TYR A 74 7.60 -1.68 -1.56
C TYR A 74 7.33 -2.90 -0.70
N ILE A 75 6.40 -2.73 0.21
CA ILE A 75 6.01 -3.76 1.18
C ILE A 75 4.72 -4.39 0.67
N PHE A 76 4.82 -5.63 0.18
CA PHE A 76 3.69 -6.37 -0.33
C PHE A 76 3.06 -7.16 0.79
N VAL A 77 1.73 -7.01 0.94
CA VAL A 77 0.96 -7.66 2.00
C VAL A 77 -0.20 -8.46 1.43
N ASP A 78 -0.60 -9.50 2.17
CA ASP A 78 -1.73 -10.35 1.83
C ASP A 78 -3.08 -9.65 2.09
N ALA A 79 -4.18 -10.38 1.89
CA ALA A 79 -5.53 -9.87 2.09
C ALA A 79 -5.81 -9.38 3.53
N LYS A 80 -5.09 -9.89 4.52
CA LYS A 80 -5.24 -9.57 5.96
C LYS A 80 -4.20 -8.58 6.46
N GLY A 81 -3.22 -8.23 5.64
CA GLY A 81 -2.14 -7.30 5.99
C GLY A 81 -0.85 -7.97 6.46
N ARG A 82 -0.68 -9.28 6.28
CA ARG A 82 0.59 -9.97 6.60
C ARG A 82 1.63 -9.69 5.53
N ASP A 83 2.86 -9.44 5.95
CA ASP A 83 3.99 -9.26 5.04
C ASP A 83 4.23 -10.51 4.20
N VAL A 84 4.18 -10.34 2.87
CA VAL A 84 4.44 -11.39 1.88
C VAL A 84 5.87 -11.28 1.37
N CYS A 85 6.25 -10.10 0.90
CA CYS A 85 7.61 -9.81 0.47
C CYS A 85 7.89 -8.30 0.43
N ASN A 86 9.17 -7.95 0.45
CA ASN A 86 9.64 -6.59 0.26
C ASN A 86 10.49 -6.54 -1.01
N ILE A 87 10.24 -5.55 -1.87
CA ILE A 87 10.97 -5.37 -3.12
C ILE A 87 11.39 -3.90 -3.19
N SER A 88 12.63 -3.64 -3.62
CA SER A 88 13.10 -2.27 -3.81
C SER A 88 12.55 -1.66 -5.10
N GLY A 89 12.33 -0.34 -5.10
CA GLY A 89 12.01 0.42 -6.31
C GLY A 89 13.13 0.42 -7.37
N ARG A 90 14.33 -0.03 -7.00
CA ARG A 90 15.40 -0.32 -7.96
C ARG A 90 15.16 -1.60 -8.77
N GLU A 91 14.47 -2.57 -8.17
CA GLU A 91 14.22 -3.88 -8.77
C GLU A 91 12.94 -3.88 -9.61
N MET A 92 11.97 -3.05 -9.24
CA MET A 92 10.70 -2.95 -9.96
C MET A 92 10.06 -1.57 -9.81
N ASP A 93 9.10 -1.29 -10.68
CA ASP A 93 8.28 -0.09 -10.60
C ASP A 93 6.80 -0.46 -10.43
N LEU A 94 6.06 0.27 -9.58
CA LEU A 94 4.66 -0.02 -9.27
C LEU A 94 3.64 0.62 -10.24
N TYR A 95 4.04 1.58 -11.08
CA TYR A 95 3.09 2.21 -12.01
C TYR A 95 2.46 1.15 -12.92
N GLU A 96 1.15 1.29 -13.19
CA GLU A 96 0.32 0.38 -14.00
C GLU A 96 -0.04 -0.99 -13.38
N MET A 97 0.35 -1.27 -12.14
CA MET A 97 -0.06 -2.50 -11.43
C MET A 97 -0.73 -2.25 -10.08
N ILE A 98 -0.97 -1.00 -9.73
CA ILE A 98 -1.62 -0.59 -8.48
C ILE A 98 -2.88 0.22 -8.76
N THR A 99 -3.88 0.10 -7.89
CA THR A 99 -5.13 0.87 -7.95
C THR A 99 -5.59 1.23 -6.54
N ASP A 100 -6.48 2.20 -6.41
CA ASP A 100 -6.95 2.66 -5.10
C ASP A 100 -7.73 1.57 -4.36
N CYS A 101 -7.53 1.52 -3.04
CA CYS A 101 -8.18 0.57 -2.15
C CYS A 101 -9.65 0.95 -1.93
N LYS A 102 -10.56 0.42 -2.74
CA LYS A 102 -12.01 0.67 -2.61
C LYS A 102 -12.64 0.15 -1.31
N ASN A 103 -11.94 -0.76 -0.63
CA ASN A 103 -12.34 -1.34 0.65
C ASN A 103 -11.93 -0.49 1.85
N LEU A 104 -11.05 0.50 1.67
CA LEU A 104 -10.67 1.43 2.72
C LEU A 104 -11.58 2.66 2.71
N ILE A 105 -12.10 3.00 3.87
CA ILE A 105 -12.95 4.17 4.08
C ILE A 105 -12.07 5.26 4.64
N GLU A 106 -11.70 6.21 3.77
CA GLU A 106 -11.03 7.42 4.21
C GLU A 106 -11.99 8.26 5.04
N LYS A 107 -11.52 8.65 6.22
CA LYS A 107 -12.25 9.55 7.11
C LYS A 107 -12.35 10.89 6.42
N LYS A 108 -13.52 11.16 5.83
CA LYS A 108 -13.80 12.46 5.21
C LYS A 108 -13.70 13.53 6.30
N HIS A 109 -12.59 14.26 6.33
CA HIS A 109 -12.58 15.55 6.98
C HIS A 109 -13.56 16.42 6.20
N HIS A 110 -14.65 16.79 6.88
CA HIS A 110 -15.61 17.77 6.40
C HIS A 110 -14.84 19.10 6.25
N ASN A 111 -14.18 19.30 5.12
CA ASN A 111 -13.69 20.59 4.73
C ASN A 111 -14.92 21.36 4.25
N SER A 112 -15.66 21.92 5.21
CA SER A 112 -16.58 23.02 4.94
C SER A 112 -15.73 24.17 4.38
N ARG A 113 -15.53 24.17 3.06
CA ARG A 113 -15.24 25.39 2.32
C ARG A 113 -16.56 26.17 2.31
N VAL A 114 -16.73 26.98 3.35
CA VAL A 114 -17.63 28.14 3.36
C VAL A 114 -16.96 29.25 2.57
#